data_AF-A0A5C6CRG7-F1
#
_entry.id   AF-A0A5C6CRG7-F1
#
_cell.length_a   1.000
_cell.length_b   1.000
_cell.length_c   1.000
_cell.angle_alpha   90.00
_cell.angle_beta   90.00
_cell.angle_gamma   90.00
#
_symmetry.space_group_name_H-M   'P 1'
#
loop_
_entity.id
_entity.type
_entity.pdbx_description
1 polymer ?
#
loop_
_entity_poly.entity_id
_entity_poly.type
_entity_poly.pdbx_seq_one_letter_code
_entity_poly.pdbx_strand_id
1 'polypeptide(L)'
;MGKLQSGPILYFCRKLYFMPASDPKMTLGPFEFRPANVKVSGKPQLGDWKGPLHFAIWCQRASPWWIGDMVNRGEDLFGEDFGEVCGETLSTEMVSRYASVARRVPPQNRHPELSWSAHAAVARLTHLQQRKMLAEAIRQGWNSDDLLKKVREFVKSTKE
;
A
#
# COMPACT_ATOMS: atom_id res chain seq x y z
N MET A 1 -50.83 -3.05 -9.69
CA MET A 1 -50.07 -2.34 -8.63
C MET A 1 -49.40 -3.39 -7.74
N GLY A 2 -48.30 -3.98 -8.22
CA GLY A 2 -47.60 -5.08 -7.53
C GLY A 2 -46.48 -4.55 -6.66
N LYS A 3 -46.50 -4.92 -5.38
CA LYS A 3 -45.47 -4.58 -4.38
C LYS A 3 -44.17 -5.35 -4.69
N LEU A 4 -43.04 -4.66 -4.76
CA LEU A 4 -41.71 -5.28 -4.79
C LEU A 4 -41.48 -6.04 -3.49
N GLN A 5 -41.19 -7.33 -3.59
CA GLN A 5 -40.58 -8.12 -2.52
C GLN A 5 -39.06 -8.07 -2.68
N SER A 6 -38.38 -7.64 -1.62
CA SER A 6 -36.93 -7.67 -1.45
C SER A 6 -36.44 -9.10 -1.20
N GLY A 7 -35.72 -9.68 -2.17
CA GLY A 7 -34.93 -10.90 -2.00
C GLY A 7 -33.45 -10.57 -1.79
N PRO A 8 -32.67 -11.41 -1.09
CA PRO A 8 -31.26 -11.16 -0.82
C PRO A 8 -30.44 -11.40 -2.10
N ILE A 9 -29.81 -10.34 -2.61
CA ILE A 9 -28.84 -10.46 -3.69
C ILE A 9 -27.58 -11.10 -3.10
N LEU A 10 -27.40 -12.38 -3.38
CA LEU A 10 -26.13 -13.08 -3.23
C LEU A 10 -25.04 -12.27 -3.96
N TYR A 11 -24.21 -11.56 -3.20
CA TYR A 11 -23.09 -10.77 -3.71
C TYR A 11 -21.98 -11.71 -4.18
N PHE A 12 -22.16 -12.31 -5.35
CA PHE A 12 -21.10 -13.04 -6.03
C PHE A 12 -20.09 -12.00 -6.52
N CYS A 13 -19.05 -11.78 -5.70
CA CYS A 13 -17.95 -10.86 -5.96
C CYS A 13 -17.18 -11.32 -7.21
N ARG A 14 -17.59 -10.82 -8.37
CA ARG A 14 -16.81 -10.89 -9.61
C ARG A 14 -16.76 -9.49 -10.20
N LYS A 15 -16.14 -8.56 -9.46
CA LYS A 15 -15.76 -7.25 -10.03
C LYS A 15 -14.82 -7.53 -11.20
N LEU A 16 -15.29 -7.16 -12.39
CA LEU A 16 -14.54 -7.14 -13.63
C LEU A 16 -13.39 -6.15 -13.45
N TYR A 17 -12.22 -6.66 -13.07
CA TYR A 17 -10.98 -5.94 -13.25
C TYR A 17 -10.87 -5.61 -14.74
N PHE A 18 -10.71 -4.33 -15.09
CA PHE A 18 -10.27 -3.95 -16.42
C PHE A 18 -8.85 -4.50 -16.63
N MET A 19 -8.76 -5.77 -17.04
CA MET A 19 -7.49 -6.38 -17.41
C MET A 19 -7.13 -5.85 -18.80
N PRO A 20 -5.93 -5.28 -19.01
CA PRO A 20 -5.46 -4.95 -20.35
C PRO A 20 -5.53 -6.19 -21.26
N ALA A 21 -5.67 -5.99 -22.57
CA ALA A 21 -5.84 -7.06 -23.58
C ALA A 21 -4.75 -8.16 -23.54
N SER A 22 -3.63 -7.90 -22.86
CA SER A 22 -2.62 -8.86 -22.46
C SER A 22 -2.15 -8.59 -21.03
N ASP A 23 -1.82 -9.65 -20.27
CA ASP A 23 -1.25 -9.53 -18.93
C ASP A 23 -0.06 -8.54 -18.90
N PRO A 24 -0.02 -7.60 -17.94
CA PRO A 24 1.11 -6.69 -17.82
C PRO A 24 2.39 -7.50 -17.55
N LYS A 25 3.45 -7.14 -18.26
CA LYS A 25 4.76 -7.76 -18.12
C LYS A 25 5.85 -6.71 -18.01
N MET A 26 6.90 -7.05 -17.28
CA MET A 26 8.09 -6.22 -17.16
C MET A 26 9.32 -7.11 -17.08
N THR A 27 10.40 -6.72 -17.74
CA THR A 27 11.61 -7.55 -17.85
C THR A 27 12.79 -6.88 -17.19
N LEU A 28 13.55 -7.64 -16.40
CA LEU A 28 14.85 -7.25 -15.84
C LEU A 28 15.87 -8.31 -16.23
N GLY A 29 16.60 -8.07 -17.33
CA GLY A 29 17.51 -9.06 -17.91
C GLY A 29 16.76 -10.34 -18.30
N PRO A 30 17.20 -11.54 -17.86
CA PRO A 30 16.54 -12.80 -18.20
C PRO A 30 15.26 -13.09 -17.38
N PHE A 31 14.83 -12.16 -16.51
CA PHE A 31 13.68 -12.33 -15.62
C PHE A 31 12.47 -11.53 -16.13
N GLU A 32 11.41 -12.22 -16.53
CA GLU A 32 10.12 -11.63 -16.94
C GLU A 32 9.12 -11.73 -15.80
N PHE A 33 8.79 -10.59 -15.19
CA PHE A 33 7.78 -10.44 -14.15
C PHE A 33 6.38 -10.40 -14.77
N ARG A 34 5.48 -11.22 -14.21
CA ARG A 34 4.06 -11.31 -14.52
C ARG A 34 3.25 -11.17 -13.23
N PRO A 35 1.91 -10.96 -13.28
CA PRO A 35 1.11 -10.72 -12.08
C PRO A 35 1.21 -11.81 -11.00
N ALA A 36 1.39 -13.07 -11.39
CA ALA A 36 1.39 -14.21 -10.47
C ALA A 36 2.66 -15.09 -10.55
N ASN A 37 3.66 -14.73 -11.35
CA ASN A 37 4.92 -15.49 -11.47
C ASN A 37 6.05 -14.65 -12.09
N VAL A 38 7.27 -15.17 -12.01
CA VAL A 38 8.43 -14.69 -12.75
C VAL A 38 8.94 -15.82 -13.64
N LYS A 39 9.08 -15.57 -14.95
CA LYS A 39 9.74 -16.50 -15.88
C LYS A 39 11.22 -16.18 -15.97
N VAL A 40 12.07 -17.21 -15.95
CA VAL A 40 13.52 -17.07 -16.08
C VAL A 40 13.97 -17.70 -17.39
N SER A 41 14.65 -16.92 -18.23
CA SER A 41 15.16 -17.39 -19.52
C SER A 41 16.56 -17.97 -19.38
N GLY A 42 16.77 -19.19 -19.88
CA GLY A 42 18.07 -19.86 -19.83
C GLY A 42 18.54 -20.19 -18.41
N LYS A 43 19.85 -20.04 -18.15
CA LYS A 43 20.48 -20.27 -16.84
C LYS A 43 21.33 -19.06 -16.47
N PRO A 44 20.73 -17.99 -15.90
CA PRO A 44 21.47 -16.80 -15.45
C PRO A 44 22.51 -17.17 -14.39
N GLN A 45 23.60 -16.39 -14.33
CA GLN A 45 24.60 -16.57 -13.27
C GLN A 45 24.00 -16.20 -11.92
N LEU A 46 24.53 -16.78 -10.83
CA LEU A 46 24.00 -16.52 -9.48
C LEU A 46 23.96 -15.03 -9.12
N GLY A 47 24.93 -14.24 -9.59
CA GLY A 47 24.97 -12.79 -9.38
C GLY A 47 23.80 -12.02 -10.02
N ASP A 48 23.25 -12.52 -11.13
CA ASP A 48 22.19 -11.85 -11.90
C ASP A 48 20.85 -11.82 -11.15
N TRP A 49 20.68 -12.67 -10.13
CA TRP A 49 19.42 -12.78 -9.37
C TRP A 49 19.22 -11.66 -8.37
N LYS A 50 20.31 -11.02 -7.90
CA LYS A 50 20.26 -10.03 -6.82
C LYS A 50 19.41 -8.82 -7.19
N GLY A 51 19.60 -8.28 -8.39
CA GLY A 51 18.87 -7.11 -8.88
C GLY A 51 17.35 -7.34 -8.98
N PRO A 52 16.88 -8.34 -9.74
CA PRO A 52 15.47 -8.70 -9.85
C PRO A 52 14.82 -9.02 -8.50
N LEU A 53 15.51 -9.74 -7.62
CA LEU A 53 14.98 -10.04 -6.28
C LEU A 53 14.81 -8.78 -5.43
N HIS A 54 15.83 -7.91 -5.41
CA HIS A 54 15.75 -6.62 -4.71
C HIS A 54 14.63 -5.75 -5.28
N PHE A 55 14.47 -5.73 -6.60
CA PHE A 55 13.39 -5.00 -7.25
C PHE A 55 12.00 -5.53 -6.86
N ALA A 56 11.82 -6.85 -6.82
CA ALA A 56 10.56 -7.46 -6.39
C ALA A 56 10.18 -7.05 -4.95
N ILE A 57 11.15 -7.10 -4.04
CA ILE A 57 10.99 -6.67 -2.64
C ILE A 57 10.68 -5.17 -2.57
N TRP A 58 11.38 -4.36 -3.36
CA TRP A 58 11.15 -2.92 -3.44
C TRP A 58 9.72 -2.60 -3.88
N CYS A 59 9.23 -3.22 -4.96
CA CYS A 59 7.84 -3.07 -5.42
C CYS A 59 6.83 -3.51 -4.37
N GLN A 60 7.08 -4.64 -3.70
CA GLN A 60 6.20 -5.14 -2.65
C GLN A 60 6.09 -4.14 -1.48
N ARG A 61 7.19 -3.50 -1.08
CA ARG A 61 7.22 -2.50 -0.01
C ARG A 61 6.70 -1.13 -0.43
N ALA A 62 6.91 -0.74 -1.69
CA ALA A 62 6.56 0.57 -2.21
C ALA A 62 5.10 0.67 -2.71
N SER A 63 4.51 -0.44 -3.18
CA SER A 63 3.17 -0.43 -3.77
C SER A 63 2.06 0.16 -2.88
N PRO A 64 2.02 -0.04 -1.54
CA PRO A 64 1.05 0.65 -0.69
C PRO A 64 1.15 2.18 -0.74
N TRP A 65 2.37 2.71 -0.87
CA TRP A 65 2.61 4.14 -0.98
C TRP A 65 2.19 4.66 -2.34
N TRP A 66 2.56 3.97 -3.42
CA TRP A 66 2.14 4.37 -4.77
C TRP A 66 0.63 4.41 -4.91
N ILE A 67 -0.08 3.39 -4.40
CA ILE A 67 -1.54 3.36 -4.41
C ILE A 67 -2.09 4.56 -3.61
N GLY A 68 -1.62 4.78 -2.38
CA GLY A 68 -2.11 5.88 -1.56
C GLY A 68 -1.81 7.27 -2.14
N ASP A 69 -0.63 7.47 -2.70
CA ASP A 69 -0.22 8.74 -3.31
C ASP A 69 -0.99 9.01 -4.60
N MET A 70 -1.19 8.01 -5.46
CA MET A 70 -2.00 8.14 -6.66
C MET A 70 -3.46 8.45 -6.34
N VAL A 71 -4.03 7.80 -5.31
CA VAL A 71 -5.39 8.09 -4.86
C VAL A 71 -5.51 9.53 -4.37
N ASN A 72 -4.65 9.95 -3.44
CA ASN A 72 -4.68 11.32 -2.91
C ASN A 72 -4.50 12.35 -4.02
N ARG A 73 -3.52 12.14 -4.90
CA ARG A 73 -3.24 13.07 -6.00
C ARG A 73 -4.37 13.13 -7.02
N GLY A 74 -5.01 12.01 -7.31
CA GLY A 74 -6.16 11.93 -8.21
C GLY A 74 -7.39 12.64 -7.64
N GLU A 75 -7.73 12.38 -6.37
CA GLU A 75 -8.79 13.11 -5.66
C GLU A 75 -8.52 14.63 -5.63
N ASP A 76 -7.29 15.05 -5.36
CA ASP A 76 -6.90 16.48 -5.35
C ASP A 76 -7.05 17.15 -6.73
N LEU A 77 -6.91 16.39 -7.82
CA LEU A 77 -6.97 16.91 -9.20
C LEU A 77 -8.37 16.90 -9.79
N PHE A 78 -9.12 15.83 -9.53
CA PHE A 78 -10.34 15.52 -10.27
C PHE A 78 -11.56 15.33 -9.35
N GLY A 79 -11.39 15.39 -8.03
CA GLY A 79 -12.50 15.29 -7.08
C GLY A 79 -13.27 13.97 -7.19
N GLU A 80 -14.60 14.06 -7.27
CA GLU A 80 -15.50 12.90 -7.32
C GLU A 80 -15.29 12.03 -8.57
N ASP A 81 -14.91 12.61 -9.70
CA ASP A 81 -14.68 11.90 -10.97
C ASP A 81 -13.54 10.87 -10.85
N PHE A 82 -12.56 11.11 -9.97
CA PHE A 82 -11.49 10.14 -9.71
C PHE A 82 -11.99 8.90 -8.95
N GLY A 83 -13.08 9.05 -8.19
CA GLY A 83 -13.71 7.97 -7.44
C GLY A 83 -14.23 6.85 -8.35
N GLU A 84 -14.70 7.18 -9.54
CA GLU A 84 -15.16 6.21 -10.54
C GLU A 84 -14.00 5.31 -11.01
N VAL A 85 -12.86 5.93 -11.38
CA VAL A 85 -11.63 5.21 -11.79
C VAL A 85 -11.11 4.29 -10.68
N CYS A 86 -11.16 4.75 -9.43
CA CYS A 86 -10.76 3.94 -8.28
C CYS A 86 -11.72 2.79 -8.00
N GLY A 87 -13.04 3.02 -8.11
CA GLY A 87 -14.08 2.05 -7.80
C GLY A 87 -14.08 0.81 -8.71
N GLU A 88 -13.58 0.97 -9.94
CA GLU A 88 -13.36 -0.10 -10.90
C GLU A 88 -12.11 -0.95 -10.57
N THR A 89 -11.07 -0.32 -10.04
CA THR A 89 -9.74 -0.95 -9.89
C THR A 89 -9.48 -1.46 -8.48
N LEU A 90 -10.00 -0.81 -7.45
CA LEU A 90 -9.69 -1.05 -6.04
C LEU A 90 -10.98 -1.21 -5.23
N SER A 91 -10.93 -2.03 -4.18
CA SER A 91 -12.01 -2.01 -3.19
C SER A 91 -11.98 -0.71 -2.41
N THR A 92 -13.15 -0.19 -2.04
CA THR A 92 -13.29 1.02 -1.23
C THR A 92 -12.48 0.93 0.07
N GLU A 93 -12.41 -0.26 0.67
CA GLU A 93 -11.60 -0.52 1.86
C GLU A 93 -10.09 -0.35 1.61
N MET A 94 -9.58 -0.91 0.49
CA MET A 94 -8.17 -0.78 0.13
C MET A 94 -7.78 0.67 -0.18
N VAL A 95 -8.63 1.37 -0.94
CA VAL A 95 -8.45 2.80 -1.26
C VAL A 95 -8.36 3.59 0.04
N SER A 96 -9.36 3.46 0.91
CA SER A 96 -9.43 4.19 2.17
C SER A 96 -8.22 3.91 3.05
N ARG A 97 -7.80 2.64 3.19
CA ARG A 97 -6.66 2.28 4.04
C ARG A 97 -5.34 2.88 3.56
N TYR A 98 -5.00 2.73 2.28
CA TYR A 98 -3.71 3.21 1.75
C TYR A 98 -3.68 4.73 1.61
N ALA A 99 -4.74 5.34 1.07
CA ALA A 99 -4.84 6.78 0.91
C ALA A 99 -4.78 7.51 2.26
N SER A 100 -5.51 6.99 3.26
CA SER A 100 -5.55 7.54 4.62
C SER A 100 -4.16 7.64 5.27
N VAL A 101 -3.33 6.60 5.15
CA VAL A 101 -1.97 6.60 5.71
C VAL A 101 -1.05 7.50 4.88
N ALA A 102 -1.10 7.41 3.55
CA ALA A 102 -0.29 8.25 2.67
C ALA A 102 -0.56 9.75 2.88
N ARG A 103 -1.81 10.14 3.13
CA ARG A 103 -2.22 11.52 3.43
C ARG A 103 -1.70 12.00 4.79
N ARG A 104 -1.73 11.13 5.79
CA ARG A 104 -1.36 11.46 7.18
C ARG A 104 0.14 11.37 7.46
N VAL A 105 0.86 10.57 6.69
CA VAL A 105 2.31 10.39 6.80
C VAL A 105 2.96 10.91 5.53
N PRO A 106 3.38 12.19 5.51
CA PRO A 106 3.88 12.82 4.28
C PRO A 106 5.24 12.24 3.88
N PRO A 107 5.67 12.35 2.60
CA PRO A 107 6.90 11.74 2.09
C PRO A 107 8.15 11.97 2.94
N GLN A 108 8.33 13.17 3.50
CA GLN A 108 9.46 13.52 4.38
C GLN A 108 9.51 12.76 5.71
N ASN A 109 8.41 12.12 6.12
CA ASN A 109 8.34 11.29 7.32
C ASN A 109 8.43 9.78 6.99
N ARG A 110 8.53 9.39 5.70
CA ARG A 110 8.54 7.98 5.29
C ARG A 110 9.97 7.45 5.24
N HIS A 111 10.18 6.30 5.85
CA HIS A 111 11.46 5.61 5.92
C HIS A 111 11.40 4.30 5.12
N PRO A 112 12.12 4.17 3.99
CA PRO A 112 12.05 2.96 3.15
C PRO A 112 12.53 1.69 3.88
N GLU A 113 13.34 1.82 4.92
CA GLU A 113 13.78 0.74 5.80
C GLU A 113 12.68 0.21 6.74
N LEU A 114 11.66 1.01 7.04
CA LEU A 114 10.51 0.61 7.85
C LEU A 114 9.36 0.07 6.97
N SER A 115 8.54 -0.81 7.55
CA SER A 115 7.36 -1.34 6.86
C SER A 115 6.26 -0.28 6.73
N TRP A 116 5.37 -0.41 5.75
CA TRP A 116 4.18 0.44 5.67
C TRP A 116 3.35 0.39 6.96
N SER A 117 3.23 -0.79 7.60
CA SER A 117 2.51 -0.97 8.87
C SER A 117 3.12 -0.18 10.03
N ALA A 118 4.45 -0.01 10.07
CA ALA A 118 5.11 0.86 11.05
C ALA A 118 4.66 2.32 10.89
N HIS A 119 4.50 2.79 9.66
CA HIS A 119 3.98 4.14 9.39
C HIS A 119 2.48 4.25 9.72
N ALA A 120 1.70 3.21 9.44
CA ALA A 120 0.29 3.16 9.83
C ALA A 120 0.12 3.29 11.35
N ALA A 121 1.03 2.73 12.14
CA ALA A 121 1.01 2.83 13.60
C ALA A 121 1.15 4.29 14.10
N VAL A 122 1.92 5.13 13.40
CA VAL A 122 2.13 6.55 13.77
C VAL A 122 1.18 7.52 13.06
N ALA A 123 0.36 7.06 12.10
CA ALA A 123 -0.42 7.94 11.21
C ALA A 123 -1.39 8.89 11.95
N ARG A 124 -1.79 8.58 13.18
CA ARG A 124 -2.68 9.44 13.99
C ARG A 124 -1.93 10.48 14.84
N LEU A 125 -0.60 10.44 14.85
CA LEU A 125 0.23 11.40 15.57
C LEU A 125 0.49 12.66 14.73
N THR A 126 0.93 13.74 15.38
CA THR A 126 1.40 14.93 14.66
C THR A 126 2.67 14.61 13.85
N HIS A 127 2.97 15.38 12.80
CA HIS A 127 4.16 15.12 11.98
C HIS A 127 5.47 15.10 12.77
N LEU A 128 5.59 15.90 13.83
CA LEU A 128 6.77 15.90 14.71
C LEU A 128 6.85 14.61 15.52
N GLN A 129 5.74 14.17 16.09
CA GLN A 129 5.65 12.93 16.85
C GLN A 129 5.88 11.70 15.97
N GLN A 130 5.38 11.69 14.73
CA GLN A 130 5.66 10.66 13.74
C GLN A 130 7.17 10.50 13.52
N ARG A 131 7.88 11.60 13.21
CA ARG A 131 9.34 11.57 13.02
C ARG A 131 10.06 11.03 14.23
N LYS A 132 9.68 11.49 15.44
CA LYS A 132 10.26 11.01 16.70
C LYS A 132 10.09 9.50 16.87
N MET A 133 8.89 8.99 16.70
CA MET A 133 8.58 7.57 16.92
C MET A 133 9.18 6.66 15.85
N LEU A 134 9.21 7.10 14.59
CA LEU A 134 9.84 6.34 13.50
C LEU A 134 11.36 6.30 13.64
N ALA A 135 11.99 7.42 14.00
CA ALA A 135 13.43 7.47 14.29
C ALA A 135 13.80 6.54 15.46
N GLU A 136 12.98 6.52 16.51
CA GLU A 136 13.18 5.62 17.64
C GLU A 136 13.00 4.15 17.24
N ALA A 137 12.02 3.84 16.37
CA ALA A 137 11.84 2.48 15.85
C ALA A 137 13.07 1.99 15.08
N ILE A 138 13.67 2.85 14.25
CA ILE A 138 14.92 2.53 13.55
C ILE A 138 16.05 2.30 14.54
N ARG A 139 16.22 3.22 15.51
CA ARG A 139 17.30 3.17 16.50
C ARG A 139 17.25 1.92 17.37
N GLN A 140 16.04 1.48 17.74
CA GLN A 140 15.80 0.36 18.65
C GLN A 140 15.53 -0.97 17.92
N GLY A 141 15.42 -0.95 16.59
CA GLY A 141 15.05 -2.13 15.81
C GLY A 141 13.63 -2.63 16.05
N TRP A 142 12.69 -1.74 16.37
CA TRP A 142 11.29 -2.12 16.59
C TRP A 142 10.62 -2.56 15.29
N ASN A 143 9.91 -3.68 15.33
CA ASN A 143 8.96 -4.03 14.28
C ASN A 143 7.68 -3.17 14.39
N SER A 144 6.73 -3.36 13.47
CA SER A 144 5.48 -2.60 13.47
C SER A 144 4.62 -2.80 14.72
N ASP A 145 4.65 -3.98 15.32
CA ASP A 145 3.83 -4.30 16.51
C ASP A 145 4.43 -3.66 17.77
N ASP A 146 5.76 -3.69 17.88
CA ASP A 146 6.48 -3.01 18.96
C ASP A 146 6.28 -1.50 18.87
N LEU A 147 6.43 -0.93 17.68
CA LEU A 147 6.15 0.49 17.46
C LEU A 147 4.70 0.84 17.78
N LEU A 148 3.73 0.01 17.39
CA LEU A 148 2.32 0.24 17.72
C LEU A 148 2.08 0.28 19.23
N LYS A 149 2.67 -0.64 19.99
CA LYS A 149 2.61 -0.63 21.47
C LYS A 149 3.21 0.67 22.03
N LYS A 150 4.38 1.07 21.53
CA LYS A 150 5.08 2.28 21.98
C LYS A 150 4.33 3.57 21.63
N VAL A 151 3.66 3.62 20.48
CA VAL A 151 2.78 4.74 20.12
C VAL A 151 1.59 4.82 21.08
N ARG A 152 0.97 3.70 21.46
CA ARG A 152 -0.14 3.69 22.42
C ARG A 152 0.28 4.19 23.80
N GLU A 153 1.44 3.75 24.28
CA GLU A 153 2.05 4.24 25.53
C GLU A 153 2.30 5.75 25.47
N PHE A 154 2.92 6.20 24.37
CA PHE A 154 3.20 7.62 24.12
C PHE A 154 1.92 8.47 24.16
N VAL A 155 0.88 8.07 23.42
CA VAL A 155 -0.40 8.79 23.37
C VAL A 155 -1.07 8.84 24.75
N LYS A 156 -1.00 7.78 25.55
CA LYS A 156 -1.53 7.77 26.91
C LYS A 156 -0.78 8.79 27.79
N SER A 157 0.55 8.79 27.75
CA SER A 157 1.37 9.70 28.54
C SER A 157 1.25 11.18 28.17
N THR A 158 0.74 11.50 26.98
CA THR A 158 0.56 12.91 26.53
C THR A 158 -0.81 13.48 26.91
N LYS A 159 -1.71 12.64 27.43
CA LYS A 159 -3.07 13.03 27.84
C LYS A 159 -3.21 13.25 29.35
N GLU A 160 -2.25 12.75 30.12
CA GLU A 160 -2.09 13.00 31.56
C GLU A 160 -1.28 14.28 31.77
#